data_AF-D0RR52-F1
#
_entry.id   AF-D0RR52-F1
#
_cell.length_a   1.000
_cell.length_b   1.000
_cell.length_c   1.000
_cell.angle_alpha   90.00
_cell.angle_beta   90.00
_cell.angle_gamma   90.00
#
_symmetry.space_group_name_H-M   'P 1'
#
loop_
_entity.id
_entity.type
_entity.pdbx_description
1 polymer ?
#
loop_
_entity_poly.entity_id
_entity_poly.type
_entity_poly.pdbx_seq_one_letter_code
_entity_poly.pdbx_strand_id
1 'polypeptide(L)' 'MFLKIIYLIKYFKPPFKWRVPYLILVCTVPTITLTHFSCVEFGIKTGVTIGFFCSIPIICYACHKVFMEQWLEEEEDD' A
#
# COMPACT_ATOMS: atom_id res chain seq x y z
N MET A 1 7.68 3.80 17.41
CA MET A 1 7.07 2.69 16.63
C MET A 1 6.73 3.11 15.20
N PHE A 2 5.97 4.19 15.00
CA PHE A 2 5.62 4.73 13.68
C PHE A 2 6.83 5.01 12.77
N LEU A 3 7.90 5.63 13.29
CA LEU A 3 9.13 5.88 12.53
C LEU A 3 9.76 4.60 11.96
N LYS A 4 9.72 3.48 12.70
CA LYS A 4 10.24 2.19 12.22
C LYS A 4 9.39 1.61 11.07
N ILE A 5 8.07 1.80 11.13
CA ILE A 5 7.15 1.38 10.06
C ILE A 5 7.39 2.20 8.80
N ILE A 6 7.56 3.51 8.93
CA ILE A 6 7.89 4.40 7.81
C ILE A 6 9.24 4.02 7.20
N TYR A 7 10.24 3.71 8.04
CA TYR A 7 11.55 3.26 7.58
C TYR A 7 11.47 1.91 6.85
N LEU A 8 10.70 0.96 7.39
CA LEU A 8 10.45 -0.32 6.74
C LEU A 8 9.81 -0.11 5.36
N ILE A 9 8.72 0.65 5.27
CA ILE A 9 8.01 0.90 4.01
C ILE A 9 8.91 1.61 3.00
N LYS A 10 9.78 2.54 3.44
CA LYS A 10 10.63 3.31 2.53
C LYS A 10 11.79 2.49 1.96
N TYR A 11 12.44 1.66 2.78
CA TYR A 11 13.70 0.99 2.43
C TYR A 11 13.56 -0.51 2.15
N PHE A 12 12.41 -1.12 2.44
CA PHE A 12 12.17 -2.54 2.16
C PHE A 12 11.84 -2.74 0.67
N LYS A 13 12.80 -3.30 -0.08
CA LYS A 13 12.60 -3.78 -1.46
C LYS A 13 12.52 -5.31 -1.42
N PRO A 14 11.35 -5.92 -1.61
CA PRO A 14 11.24 -7.38 -1.63
C PRO A 14 11.92 -7.97 -2.89
N PRO A 15 12.31 -9.27 -2.84
CA PRO A 15 12.80 -10.00 -4.01
C PRO A 15 11.78 -9.94 -5.16
N PHE A 16 12.23 -9.95 -6.41
CA PHE A 16 11.38 -9.72 -7.60
C PHE A 16 10.05 -10.51 -7.58
N LYS A 17 10.14 -11.83 -7.31
CA LYS A 17 8.98 -12.73 -7.21
C LYS A 17 7.93 -12.31 -6.16
N TRP A 18 8.36 -11.58 -5.14
CA TRP A 18 7.52 -11.10 -4.04
C TRP A 18 7.05 -9.65 -4.20
N ARG A 19 7.56 -8.89 -5.19
CA ARG A 19 7.18 -7.49 -5.39
C ARG A 19 5.70 -7.33 -5.71
N VAL A 20 5.15 -8.14 -6.61
CA VAL A 20 3.70 -8.11 -6.94
C VAL A 20 2.81 -8.53 -5.76
N PRO A 21 3.03 -9.70 -5.11
CA PRO A 21 2.27 -10.07 -3.91
C PRO A 21 2.35 -9.02 -2.79
N TYR A 22 3.53 -8.43 -2.58
CA TYR A 22 3.72 -7.37 -1.59
C TYR A 22 2.89 -6.13 -1.92
N LEU A 23 2.93 -5.65 -3.16
CA LEU A 23 2.14 -4.48 -3.59
C LEU A 23 0.64 -4.73 -3.45
N ILE A 24 0.16 -5.93 -3.79
CA ILE A 24 -1.25 -6.32 -3.56
C ILE A 24 -1.58 -6.25 -2.08
N LEU A 25 -0.73 -6.79 -1.21
CA LEU A 25 -0.96 -6.77 0.23
C LEU A 25 -0.97 -5.34 0.80
N VAL A 26 -0.03 -4.49 0.36
CA VAL A 26 0.03 -3.07 0.75
C VAL A 26 -1.20 -2.29 0.26
N CYS A 27 -1.72 -2.60 -0.92
CA CYS A 27 -2.93 -1.95 -1.44
C CYS A 27 -4.23 -2.46 -0.82
N THR A 28 -4.26 -3.67 -0.25
CA THR A 28 -5.49 -4.31 0.23
C THR A 28 -5.62 -4.27 1.75
N VAL A 29 -4.61 -4.71 2.50
CA VAL A 29 -4.73 -4.85 3.95
C VAL A 29 -4.99 -3.51 4.63
N PRO A 30 -4.20 -2.44 4.39
CA PRO A 30 -4.44 -1.15 5.02
C PRO A 30 -5.76 -0.52 4.58
N THR A 31 -6.13 -0.63 3.31
CA THR A 31 -7.33 0.01 2.75
C THR A 31 -8.62 -0.66 3.24
N ILE A 32 -8.65 -1.99 3.27
CA ILE A 32 -9.75 -2.78 3.82
C ILE A 32 -9.87 -2.52 5.31
N THR A 33 -8.76 -2.56 6.05
CA THR A 33 -8.75 -2.34 7.50
C THR A 33 -9.28 -0.95 7.85
N LEU A 34 -8.82 0.07 7.12
CA LEU A 34 -9.24 1.44 7.34
C LEU A 34 -10.72 1.65 7.00
N THR A 35 -11.19 1.06 5.91
CA THR A 35 -12.62 1.08 5.55
C THR A 35 -13.47 0.36 6.59
N HIS A 36 -13.04 -0.83 7.03
CA HIS A 36 -13.75 -1.65 8.01
C HIS A 36 -13.92 -0.90 9.34
N PHE A 37 -12.83 -0.39 9.93
CA PHE A 37 -12.91 0.36 11.18
C PHE A 37 -13.70 1.66 11.03
N SER A 38 -13.54 2.37 9.90
CA SER A 38 -14.34 3.57 9.65
C SER A 38 -15.84 3.27 9.52
N CYS A 39 -16.22 2.12 8.95
CA CYS A 39 -17.62 1.69 8.88
C CYS A 39 -18.19 1.33 10.26
N VAL A 40 -17.39 0.69 11.10
CA VAL A 40 -17.79 0.35 12.48
C VAL A 40 -18.01 1.61 13.31
N GLU A 41 -17.18 2.64 13.15
CA GLU A 41 -17.21 3.85 13.98
C GLU A 41 -18.20 4.91 13.48
N PHE A 42 -18.25 5.16 12.16
CA PHE A 42 -19.02 6.26 11.58
C PHE A 42 -20.23 5.82 10.74
N GLY A 43 -20.50 4.52 10.68
CA GLY A 43 -21.54 3.91 9.84
C GLY A 43 -21.08 3.71 8.39
N ILE A 44 -21.81 2.87 7.65
CA ILE A 44 -21.39 2.36 6.32
C ILE A 44 -21.11 3.50 5.32
N LYS A 45 -22.04 4.46 5.16
CA LYS A 45 -21.92 5.51 4.14
C LYS A 45 -20.69 6.41 4.37
N THR A 46 -20.52 6.86 5.61
CA THR A 46 -19.40 7.72 6.00
C THR A 46 -18.10 6.94 6.03
N GLY A 47 -18.13 5.70 6.54
CA GLY A 47 -16.97 4.83 6.66
C GLY A 47 -16.35 4.45 5.32
N VAL A 48 -17.17 4.10 4.32
CA VAL A 48 -16.68 3.86 2.95
C VAL A 48 -16.07 5.11 2.35
N THR A 49 -16.66 6.29 2.60
CA THR A 49 -16.12 7.56 2.11
C THR A 49 -14.74 7.86 2.70
N ILE A 50 -14.58 7.69 4.02
CA ILE A 50 -13.30 7.86 4.71
C ILE A 50 -12.28 6.84 4.19
N GLY A 51 -12.68 5.57 4.08
CA GLY A 51 -11.87 4.49 3.52
C GLY A 51 -11.29 4.83 2.16
N PHE A 52 -12.13 5.34 1.25
CA PHE A 52 -11.72 5.76 -0.08
C PHE A 52 -10.66 6.88 -0.03
N PHE A 53 -10.94 8.00 0.64
CA PHE A 53 -10.01 9.14 0.64
C PHE A 53 -8.68 8.83 1.34
N CYS A 54 -8.72 8.10 2.46
CA CYS A 54 -7.52 7.71 3.19
C CYS A 54 -6.71 6.61 2.49
N SER A 55 -7.29 5.91 1.52
CA SER A 55 -6.56 4.92 0.70
C SER A 55 -5.70 5.55 -0.40
N ILE A 56 -5.98 6.79 -0.81
CA ILE A 56 -5.27 7.47 -1.90
C ILE A 56 -3.74 7.48 -1.70
N PRO A 57 -3.17 7.84 -0.53
CA PRO A 57 -1.72 7.84 -0.32
C PRO A 57 -1.08 6.45 -0.47
N ILE A 58 -1.81 5.40 -0.09
CA ILE A 58 -1.35 4.00 -0.19
C ILE A 58 -1.25 3.60 -1.67
N ILE A 59 -2.25 3.96 -2.47
CA ILE A 59 -2.24 3.72 -3.92
C ILE A 59 -1.14 4.54 -4.60
N CYS A 60 -0.99 5.82 -4.24
CA CYS A 60 0.10 6.66 -4.75
C CYS A 60 1.48 6.05 -4.45
N TYR A 61 1.68 5.50 -3.25
CA TYR A 61 2.90 4.77 -2.90
C TYR A 61 3.13 3.57 -3.82
N ALA A 62 2.11 2.74 -4.04
CA ALA A 62 2.22 1.56 -4.91
C ALA A 62 2.54 1.96 -6.36
N CYS A 63 1.86 2.98 -6.89
CA CYS A 63 2.14 3.52 -8.22
C CYS A 63 3.57 4.08 -8.32
N HIS A 64 4.04 4.79 -7.30
CA HIS A 64 5.41 5.31 -7.27
C HIS A 64 6.44 4.16 -7.34
N LYS A 65 6.23 3.09 -6.56
CA LYS A 65 7.13 1.92 -6.57
C LYS A 65 7.13 1.20 -7.93
N VAL A 66 5.97 1.07 -8.57
CA VAL A 66 5.86 0.39 -9.87
C VAL A 66 6.45 1.24 -11.00
N PHE A 67 6.05 2.52 -11.12
CA PHE A 67 6.35 3.33 -12.29
C PHE A 67 7.63 4.17 -12.15
N MET A 68 7.93 4.68 -10.95
CA MET A 68 9.11 5.55 -10.76
C MET A 68 10.34 4.76 -10.32
N GLU A 69 10.15 3.73 -9.50
CA GLU A 69 11.25 2.86 -9.04
C GLU A 69 11.37 1.56 -9.86
N GLN A 70 10.54 1.41 -10.90
CA GLN A 70 10.59 0.31 -11.86
C GLN A 70 10.66 -1.07 -11.17
N TRP A 71 9.93 -1.26 -10.07
CA TRP A 71 9.99 -2.50 -9.28
C TRP A 71 9.61 -3.75 -10.08
N LEU A 72 8.91 -3.64 -11.20
CA LEU A 72 8.48 -4.78 -12.01
C LEU A 72 9.35 -5.04 -13.24
N GLU A 73 10.38 -4.22 -13.47
CA GLU A 73 11.34 -4.49 -14.54
C GLU A 73 12.31 -5.57 -14.07
N GLU A 74 12.55 -6.56 -14.94
CA GLU A 74 13.58 -7.57 -14.73
C GLU A 74 14.94 -6.84 -14.77
N GLU A 75 15.77 -7.04 -13.76
CA GLU A 75 17.17 -6.64 -13.84
C GLU A 75 17.77 -7.54 -14.93
N GLU A 76 18.11 -6.96 -16.09
CA GLU A 76 18.86 -7.68 -17.12
C GLU A 76 20.15 -8.17 -16.46
N ASP A 77 20.22 -9.48 -16.19
CA ASP A 77 21.43 -10.17 -15.72
C ASP A 77 22.47 -10.12 -16.85
N ASP A 78 23.35 -9.11 -16.84
CA ASP A 78 24.62 -9.08 -17.59
C ASP A 78 25.65 -10.07 -17.00
#